data_AF-A0A1C5VR11-F1
#
_entry.id   AF-A0A1C5VR11-F1
#
_cell.length_a   1.000
_cell.length_b   1.000
_cell.length_c   1.000
_cell.angle_alpha   90.00
_cell.angle_beta   90.00
_cell.angle_gamma   90.00
#
_symmetry.space_group_name_H-M   'P 1'
#
loop_
_entity.id
_entity.type
_entity.pdbx_description
1 polymer ?
#
loop_
_entity_poly.entity_id
_entity_poly.type
_entity_poly.pdbx_seq_one_letter_code
_entity_poly.pdbx_strand_id
1 'polypeptide(L)'
;MKYKTVQTMMLPDSTEENHGLYYQGTEGVHVINEEKKSLYIPENEKAELFTYFNGFYPGQWSEYTELNGLHVEVTVSGNCKVALCYTDGKKSAVYEERKCITEGDTASFEMPDPEKFSAVWIRVEGLEQGCYLRNIVFGSEVEVQQDVQIAVVICTCRREKEVIGNLERISRMEQEYRPEVFLIDNGNTLTEEMIPDWVHLVLNRNCGGAGGFTRGMIEALKIPEFTHVILMDDDIVLNPDVLKKTELFLSVVKKKWQKAPLGGSLIERDVPWNQFECGALWNRGKIQGGRQNLDLRKPETLLENAKIENWDYGGWWYCCIPVPSIREKGLPLPVFIHRDDIEYGIRMGSLMTLNGIGVWHEVVIKKLPQMGEYYDIRNMAILNAIHYEDWTKRQWKAFLMKWAAGNLLRGRYSYIYLNICAMLDFLKGEKWLEDTDGVEIQQNVVKRLPKLERLDKKEKNVFYTTPDVSVYTAARKKRVVYEDSAGLCLKADKNLAETIRLSIYLLLALRKTDRYFERARESYRKNWKKLITEEFWNNYLEIDKNE
;
A
#
# COMPACT_ATOMS: atom_id res chain seq x y z
N MET A 1 -8.59 15.90 -29.94
CA MET A 1 -9.82 15.16 -29.56
C MET A 1 -10.61 16.06 -28.63
N LYS A 2 -11.95 16.04 -28.69
CA LYS A 2 -12.81 16.87 -27.82
C LYS A 2 -12.75 16.42 -26.35
N TYR A 3 -12.62 15.12 -26.11
CA TYR A 3 -12.60 14.52 -24.78
C TYR A 3 -11.25 13.86 -24.49
N LYS A 4 -10.76 14.02 -23.27
CA LYS A 4 -9.58 13.32 -22.75
C LYS A 4 -10.06 12.08 -21.99
N THR A 5 -9.49 10.91 -22.30
CA THR A 5 -9.71 9.69 -21.51
C THR A 5 -9.20 9.89 -20.09
N VAL A 6 -10.05 9.58 -19.11
CA VAL A 6 -9.73 9.66 -17.67
C VAL A 6 -9.77 8.30 -16.99
N GLN A 7 -10.57 7.36 -17.49
CA GLN A 7 -10.62 5.99 -16.98
C GLN A 7 -10.96 5.02 -18.11
N THR A 8 -10.35 3.84 -18.10
CA THR A 8 -10.68 2.73 -18.99
C THR A 8 -11.16 1.52 -18.19
N MET A 9 -11.88 0.61 -18.84
CA MET A 9 -12.26 -0.67 -18.26
C MET A 9 -11.01 -1.47 -17.85
N MET A 10 -11.10 -2.15 -16.71
CA MET A 10 -10.15 -3.14 -16.24
C MET A 10 -10.82 -4.51 -16.21
N LEU A 11 -10.07 -5.54 -16.60
CA LEU A 11 -10.50 -6.93 -16.51
C LEU A 11 -9.44 -7.77 -15.79
N PRO A 12 -9.85 -8.78 -15.00
CA PRO A 12 -8.90 -9.67 -14.35
C PRO A 12 -8.12 -10.50 -15.38
N ASP A 13 -7.00 -11.12 -14.98
CA ASP A 13 -6.26 -12.04 -15.85
C ASP A 13 -7.03 -13.34 -16.11
N SER A 14 -7.93 -13.73 -15.20
CA SER A 14 -8.84 -14.86 -15.39
C SER A 14 -10.17 -14.65 -14.67
N THR A 15 -11.16 -15.48 -14.97
CA THR A 15 -12.48 -15.41 -14.33
C THR A 15 -12.40 -15.65 -12.82
N GLU A 16 -11.47 -16.50 -12.37
CA GLU A 16 -11.23 -16.80 -10.94
C GLU A 16 -10.72 -15.58 -10.17
N GLU A 17 -9.94 -14.72 -10.83
CA GLU A 17 -9.38 -13.50 -10.25
C GLU A 17 -10.37 -12.32 -10.20
N ASN A 18 -11.60 -12.47 -10.72
CA ASN A 18 -12.59 -11.39 -10.67
C ASN A 18 -12.92 -10.99 -9.22
N HIS A 19 -13.12 -11.97 -8.34
CA HIS A 19 -13.48 -11.78 -6.92
C HIS A 19 -14.65 -10.80 -6.65
N GLY A 20 -15.44 -10.46 -7.68
CA GLY A 20 -16.49 -9.44 -7.64
C GLY A 20 -16.00 -7.98 -7.66
N LEU A 21 -14.73 -7.74 -7.97
CA LEU A 21 -14.09 -6.41 -7.96
C LEU A 21 -13.98 -5.75 -9.34
N TYR A 22 -14.08 -6.53 -10.43
CA TYR A 22 -14.05 -6.02 -11.80
C TYR A 22 -15.44 -5.95 -12.40
N TYR A 23 -16.20 -7.03 -12.28
CA TYR A 23 -17.60 -7.09 -12.69
C TYR A 23 -18.41 -7.96 -11.72
N GLN A 24 -19.70 -7.72 -11.65
CA GLN A 24 -20.66 -8.63 -11.00
C GLN A 24 -21.66 -9.05 -12.06
N GLY A 25 -21.87 -10.35 -12.21
CA GLY A 25 -22.73 -10.87 -13.25
C GLY A 25 -23.65 -11.96 -12.75
N THR A 26 -24.66 -12.24 -13.56
CA THR A 26 -25.50 -13.43 -13.43
C THR A 26 -24.79 -14.64 -14.06
N GLU A 27 -25.48 -15.76 -14.26
CA GLU A 27 -24.84 -17.05 -14.54
C GLU A 27 -24.07 -17.04 -15.88
N GLY A 28 -22.85 -17.60 -15.91
CA GLY A 28 -22.08 -17.77 -17.15
C GLY A 28 -21.33 -16.54 -17.68
N VAL A 29 -21.38 -15.38 -17.02
CA VAL A 29 -20.53 -14.22 -17.37
C VAL A 29 -19.07 -14.49 -17.00
N HIS A 30 -18.17 -14.44 -17.99
CA HIS A 30 -16.76 -14.81 -17.79
C HIS A 30 -15.80 -14.05 -18.72
N VAL A 31 -14.53 -13.98 -18.32
CA VAL A 31 -13.47 -13.32 -19.10
C VAL A 31 -12.97 -14.27 -20.19
N ILE A 32 -12.75 -13.70 -21.37
CA ILE A 32 -12.15 -14.33 -22.52
C ILE A 32 -10.80 -13.67 -22.79
N ASN A 33 -9.74 -14.49 -22.77
CA ASN A 33 -8.37 -14.08 -23.06
C ASN A 33 -8.01 -14.46 -24.52
N GLU A 34 -8.44 -13.62 -25.46
CA GLU A 34 -8.00 -13.64 -26.87
C GLU A 34 -6.76 -12.74 -27.05
N GLU A 35 -6.50 -12.21 -28.26
CA GLU A 35 -5.48 -11.17 -28.47
C GLU A 35 -5.71 -9.93 -27.58
N LYS A 36 -6.96 -9.61 -27.27
CA LYS A 36 -7.36 -8.63 -26.25
C LYS A 36 -8.38 -9.24 -25.30
N LYS A 37 -8.27 -8.93 -24.01
CA LYS A 37 -9.23 -9.37 -23.01
C LYS A 37 -10.62 -8.81 -23.31
N SER A 38 -11.65 -9.62 -23.13
CA SER A 38 -13.04 -9.19 -23.19
C SER A 38 -13.90 -9.92 -22.18
N LEU A 39 -15.06 -9.37 -21.86
CA LEU A 39 -16.04 -10.00 -20.99
C LEU A 39 -17.18 -10.56 -21.84
N TYR A 40 -17.37 -11.88 -21.81
CA TYR A 40 -18.51 -12.50 -22.46
C TYR A 40 -19.75 -12.47 -21.55
N ILE A 41 -20.86 -12.00 -22.09
CA ILE A 41 -22.17 -11.94 -21.44
C ILE A 41 -23.15 -12.81 -22.24
N PRO A 42 -23.61 -13.94 -21.69
CA PRO A 42 -24.55 -14.82 -22.37
C PRO A 42 -25.91 -14.16 -22.64
N GLU A 43 -26.70 -14.82 -23.49
CA GLU A 43 -28.07 -14.42 -23.77
C GLU A 43 -28.93 -14.36 -22.50
N ASN A 44 -29.66 -13.26 -22.32
CA ASN A 44 -30.51 -12.92 -21.17
C ASN A 44 -29.77 -12.73 -19.84
N GLU A 45 -28.45 -12.77 -19.84
CA GLU A 45 -27.61 -12.55 -18.65
C GLU A 45 -27.09 -11.11 -18.60
N LYS A 46 -26.63 -10.67 -17.43
CA LYS A 46 -26.24 -9.29 -17.15
C LYS A 46 -24.87 -9.20 -16.49
N ALA A 47 -24.11 -8.19 -16.89
CA ALA A 47 -22.91 -7.74 -16.20
C ALA A 47 -23.12 -6.31 -15.69
N GLU A 48 -22.95 -6.12 -14.37
CA GLU A 48 -22.92 -4.85 -13.67
C GLU A 48 -21.46 -4.48 -13.39
N LEU A 49 -21.05 -3.29 -13.84
CA LEU A 49 -19.71 -2.74 -13.57
C LEU A 49 -19.70 -1.68 -12.46
N PHE A 50 -20.70 -1.71 -11.57
CA PHE A 50 -20.62 -0.96 -10.31
C PHE A 50 -19.70 -1.68 -9.32
N THR A 51 -18.41 -1.66 -9.62
CA THR A 51 -17.38 -2.40 -8.91
C THR A 51 -16.21 -1.49 -8.56
N TYR A 52 -15.31 -1.97 -7.70
CA TYR A 52 -14.17 -1.20 -7.23
C TYR A 52 -13.29 -0.67 -8.38
N PHE A 53 -12.99 -1.49 -9.38
CA PHE A 53 -12.10 -1.09 -10.48
C PHE A 53 -12.81 -0.29 -11.58
N ASN A 54 -14.07 -0.63 -11.89
CA ASN A 54 -14.76 -0.11 -13.08
C ASN A 54 -15.85 0.94 -12.80
N GLY A 55 -16.27 1.11 -11.54
CA GLY A 55 -17.15 2.21 -11.16
C GLY A 55 -16.46 3.56 -11.34
N PHE A 56 -17.22 4.57 -11.75
CA PHE A 56 -16.78 5.95 -11.79
C PHE A 56 -17.41 6.71 -10.61
N TYR A 57 -16.61 7.45 -9.85
CA TYR A 57 -17.03 8.12 -8.61
C TYR A 57 -16.87 9.64 -8.75
N PRO A 58 -17.87 10.36 -9.31
CA PRO A 58 -17.75 11.77 -9.65
C PRO A 58 -17.30 12.67 -8.50
N GLY A 59 -17.67 12.34 -7.26
CA GLY A 59 -17.24 13.09 -6.07
C GLY A 59 -15.72 13.07 -5.85
N GLN A 60 -15.06 11.91 -6.05
CA GLN A 60 -13.60 11.83 -5.93
C GLN A 60 -12.89 12.57 -7.06
N TRP A 61 -13.34 12.34 -8.30
CA TRP A 61 -12.81 13.01 -9.47
C TRP A 61 -12.96 14.52 -9.36
N SER A 62 -14.15 15.02 -9.01
CA SER A 62 -14.39 16.47 -8.88
C SER A 62 -13.59 17.12 -7.75
N GLU A 63 -13.22 16.40 -6.68
CA GLU A 63 -12.36 16.95 -5.63
C GLU A 63 -10.92 17.13 -6.12
N TYR A 64 -10.37 16.10 -6.77
CA TYR A 64 -8.95 16.03 -7.13
C TYR A 64 -8.63 16.62 -8.52
N THR A 65 -9.54 16.52 -9.47
CA THR A 65 -9.37 16.88 -10.88
C THR A 65 -10.38 17.93 -11.32
N GLU A 66 -10.17 18.50 -12.50
CA GLU A 66 -11.26 19.15 -13.25
C GLU A 66 -12.10 18.06 -13.93
N LEU A 67 -13.43 18.15 -13.81
CA LEU A 67 -14.37 17.20 -14.40
C LEU A 67 -15.49 18.00 -15.06
N ASN A 68 -15.43 18.10 -16.39
CA ASN A 68 -16.38 18.86 -17.19
C ASN A 68 -17.20 17.87 -18.02
N GLY A 69 -18.31 17.41 -17.45
CA GLY A 69 -19.11 16.34 -18.02
C GLY A 69 -18.38 15.00 -18.07
N LEU A 70 -19.14 13.97 -18.43
CA LEU A 70 -18.66 12.61 -18.64
C LEU A 70 -19.16 12.11 -19.99
N HIS A 71 -18.22 11.79 -20.88
CA HIS A 71 -18.46 11.13 -22.14
C HIS A 71 -18.08 9.66 -21.99
N VAL A 72 -19.02 8.74 -22.21
CA VAL A 72 -18.75 7.30 -22.02
C VAL A 72 -18.92 6.57 -23.34
N GLU A 73 -17.86 5.93 -23.80
CA GLU A 73 -17.87 5.06 -24.99
C GLU A 73 -17.73 3.61 -24.57
N VAL A 74 -18.66 2.77 -25.04
CA VAL A 74 -18.68 1.34 -24.74
C VAL A 74 -18.61 0.56 -26.03
N THR A 75 -17.51 -0.18 -26.23
CA THR A 75 -17.32 -1.03 -27.41
C THR A 75 -17.77 -2.44 -27.11
N VAL A 76 -18.70 -2.96 -27.92
CA VAL A 76 -19.28 -4.30 -27.78
C VAL A 76 -19.23 -5.06 -29.11
N SER A 77 -19.44 -6.37 -29.05
CA SER A 77 -19.66 -7.21 -30.24
C SER A 77 -20.78 -8.21 -29.95
N GLY A 78 -21.73 -8.34 -30.87
CA GLY A 78 -22.91 -9.19 -30.69
C GLY A 78 -24.14 -8.39 -30.27
N ASN A 79 -25.20 -9.10 -29.87
CA ASN A 79 -26.50 -8.51 -29.61
C ASN A 79 -26.64 -8.22 -28.11
N CYS A 80 -26.77 -6.95 -27.74
CA CYS A 80 -26.87 -6.55 -26.33
C CYS A 80 -27.61 -5.25 -26.11
N LYS A 81 -27.94 -4.98 -24.85
CA LYS A 81 -28.28 -3.63 -24.38
C LYS A 81 -27.15 -3.12 -23.49
N VAL A 82 -26.73 -1.89 -23.76
CA VAL A 82 -25.75 -1.17 -22.94
C VAL A 82 -26.50 -0.04 -22.24
N ALA A 83 -26.40 0.02 -20.93
CA ALA A 83 -27.02 1.05 -20.12
C ALA A 83 -25.96 1.83 -19.33
N LEU A 84 -26.06 3.16 -19.38
CA LEU A 84 -25.38 4.04 -18.43
C LEU A 84 -26.25 4.16 -17.19
N CYS A 85 -25.73 3.75 -16.04
CA CYS A 85 -26.43 3.72 -14.77
C CYS A 85 -25.81 4.71 -13.79
N TYR A 86 -26.60 5.16 -12.81
CA TYR A 86 -26.12 6.02 -11.74
C TYR A 86 -26.79 5.69 -10.40
N THR A 87 -26.18 6.19 -9.32
CA THR A 87 -26.79 6.28 -8.01
C THR A 87 -26.54 7.64 -7.37
N ASP A 88 -27.53 8.19 -6.68
CA ASP A 88 -27.40 9.37 -5.81
C ASP A 88 -27.09 8.98 -4.35
N GLY A 89 -26.82 7.70 -4.09
CA GLY A 89 -26.63 7.12 -2.75
C GLY A 89 -27.91 6.73 -2.03
N LYS A 90 -29.10 7.06 -2.57
CA LYS A 90 -30.41 6.62 -2.05
C LYS A 90 -31.13 5.69 -3.01
N LYS A 91 -31.06 5.98 -4.31
CA LYS A 91 -31.63 5.17 -5.38
C LYS A 91 -30.61 4.93 -6.48
N SER A 92 -30.80 3.83 -7.20
CA SER A 92 -30.07 3.53 -8.43
C SER A 92 -31.06 3.53 -9.60
N ALA A 93 -30.63 4.05 -10.75
CA ALA A 93 -31.47 4.10 -11.95
C ALA A 93 -30.63 4.03 -13.23
N VAL A 94 -31.29 3.69 -14.33
CA VAL A 94 -30.74 3.83 -15.68
C VAL A 94 -30.86 5.30 -16.10
N TYR A 95 -29.76 5.88 -16.53
CA TYR A 95 -29.72 7.21 -17.14
C TYR A 95 -30.19 7.14 -18.59
N GLU A 96 -29.55 6.27 -19.37
CA GLU A 96 -29.83 6.04 -20.79
C GLU A 96 -29.48 4.59 -21.14
N GLU A 97 -30.16 4.01 -22.13
CA GLU A 97 -29.93 2.65 -22.62
C GLU A 97 -29.93 2.63 -24.15
N ARG A 98 -29.03 1.84 -24.74
CA ARG A 98 -28.90 1.64 -26.18
C ARG A 98 -28.84 0.16 -26.52
N LYS A 99 -29.50 -0.23 -27.60
CA LYS A 99 -29.40 -1.59 -28.16
C LYS A 99 -28.28 -1.62 -29.20
N CYS A 100 -27.38 -2.58 -29.09
CA CYS A 100 -26.30 -2.84 -30.04
C CYS A 100 -26.52 -4.23 -30.66
N ILE A 101 -26.27 -4.38 -31.96
CA ILE A 101 -26.64 -5.59 -32.71
C ILE A 101 -25.46 -6.11 -33.54
N THR A 102 -24.50 -5.25 -33.91
CA THR A 102 -23.41 -5.59 -34.85
C THR A 102 -22.02 -5.73 -34.21
N GLU A 103 -21.09 -6.28 -34.99
CA GLU A 103 -19.69 -6.48 -34.61
C GLU A 103 -18.97 -5.13 -34.50
N GLY A 104 -18.45 -4.81 -33.31
CA GLY A 104 -17.71 -3.57 -33.05
C GLY A 104 -18.57 -2.33 -32.82
N ASP A 105 -19.87 -2.48 -32.53
CA ASP A 105 -20.75 -1.37 -32.17
C ASP A 105 -20.17 -0.58 -30.97
N THR A 106 -20.27 0.74 -31.06
CA THR A 106 -19.91 1.65 -29.97
C THR A 106 -21.15 2.40 -29.48
N ALA A 107 -21.52 2.17 -28.23
CA ALA A 107 -22.55 2.95 -27.55
C ALA A 107 -21.91 4.16 -26.85
N SER A 108 -22.26 5.37 -27.28
CA SER A 108 -21.78 6.62 -26.70
C SER A 108 -22.86 7.30 -25.85
N PHE A 109 -22.48 7.78 -24.67
CA PHE A 109 -23.35 8.47 -23.73
C PHE A 109 -22.74 9.81 -23.31
N GLU A 110 -23.61 10.80 -23.06
CA GLU A 110 -23.22 12.12 -22.58
C GLU A 110 -23.92 12.41 -21.26
N MET A 111 -23.14 12.75 -20.23
CA MET A 111 -23.65 13.14 -18.92
C MET A 111 -23.02 14.48 -18.52
N PRO A 112 -23.72 15.61 -18.76
CA PRO A 112 -23.16 16.94 -18.51
C PRO A 112 -22.85 17.25 -17.04
N ASP A 113 -23.67 16.74 -16.11
CA ASP A 113 -23.60 17.04 -14.67
C ASP A 113 -23.29 15.77 -13.82
N PRO A 114 -22.15 15.09 -14.02
CA PRO A 114 -21.86 13.83 -13.33
C PRO A 114 -21.73 14.00 -11.82
N GLU A 115 -21.32 15.18 -11.34
CA GLU A 115 -21.13 15.51 -9.92
C GLU A 115 -22.41 15.44 -9.07
N LYS A 116 -23.59 15.40 -9.69
CA LYS A 116 -24.87 15.18 -9.02
C LYS A 116 -25.04 13.74 -8.51
N PHE A 117 -24.20 12.82 -8.97
CA PHE A 117 -24.29 11.40 -8.66
C PHE A 117 -23.12 10.94 -7.79
N SER A 118 -23.41 9.99 -6.92
CA SER A 118 -22.43 9.37 -6.02
C SER A 118 -21.56 8.34 -6.75
N ALA A 119 -22.13 7.64 -7.73
CA ALA A 119 -21.40 6.78 -8.66
C ALA A 119 -22.14 6.64 -10.00
N VAL A 120 -21.37 6.34 -11.05
CA VAL A 120 -21.80 6.08 -12.43
C VAL A 120 -21.12 4.81 -12.92
N TRP A 121 -21.83 3.95 -13.63
CA TRP A 121 -21.27 2.70 -14.16
C TRP A 121 -22.00 2.23 -15.42
N ILE A 122 -21.43 1.24 -16.10
CA ILE A 122 -22.04 0.57 -17.24
C ILE A 122 -22.66 -0.75 -16.80
N ARG A 123 -23.83 -1.04 -17.36
CA ARG A 123 -24.45 -2.36 -17.34
C ARG A 123 -24.61 -2.88 -18.76
N VAL A 124 -24.32 -4.16 -18.96
CA VAL A 124 -24.52 -4.84 -20.25
C VAL A 124 -25.45 -6.03 -20.05
N GLU A 125 -26.48 -6.14 -20.88
CA GLU A 125 -27.40 -7.29 -20.94
C GLU A 125 -27.21 -7.98 -22.29
N GLY A 126 -26.82 -9.26 -22.28
CA GLY A 126 -26.72 -10.07 -23.49
C GLY A 126 -28.11 -10.39 -24.03
N LEU A 127 -28.29 -10.30 -25.34
CA LEU A 127 -29.51 -10.69 -26.06
C LEU A 127 -29.24 -11.97 -26.85
N GLU A 128 -29.99 -12.23 -27.92
CA GLU A 128 -29.86 -13.43 -28.76
C GLU A 128 -28.38 -13.69 -29.14
N GLN A 129 -27.87 -14.89 -28.82
CA GLN A 129 -26.46 -15.32 -29.00
C GLN A 129 -25.42 -14.66 -28.08
N GLY A 130 -25.84 -13.82 -27.13
CA GLY A 130 -24.95 -13.14 -26.19
C GLY A 130 -24.11 -12.03 -26.83
N CYS A 131 -23.15 -11.51 -26.06
CA CYS A 131 -22.25 -10.45 -26.52
C CYS A 131 -20.90 -10.47 -25.81
N TYR A 132 -19.96 -9.71 -26.36
CA TYR A 132 -18.65 -9.44 -25.78
C TYR A 132 -18.53 -7.95 -25.48
N LEU A 133 -18.32 -7.61 -24.22
CA LEU A 133 -17.89 -6.28 -23.82
C LEU A 133 -16.38 -6.17 -24.02
N ARG A 134 -15.97 -5.36 -24.99
CA ARG A 134 -14.56 -5.22 -25.43
C ARG A 134 -13.85 -4.07 -24.72
N ASN A 135 -14.52 -2.93 -24.54
CA ASN A 135 -13.92 -1.78 -23.86
C ASN A 135 -14.97 -0.83 -23.27
N ILE A 136 -14.57 -0.09 -22.23
CA ILE A 136 -15.28 1.10 -21.75
C ILE A 136 -14.25 2.21 -21.60
N VAL A 137 -14.54 3.38 -22.15
CA VAL A 137 -13.74 4.60 -22.00
C VAL A 137 -14.61 5.66 -21.37
N PHE A 138 -14.21 6.14 -20.20
CA PHE A 138 -14.71 7.36 -19.60
C PHE A 138 -13.80 8.52 -20.02
N GLY A 139 -14.37 9.52 -20.66
CA GLY A 139 -13.71 10.77 -21.04
C GLY A 139 -14.38 11.99 -20.43
N SER A 140 -13.65 13.10 -20.38
CA SER A 140 -14.16 14.40 -19.93
C SER A 140 -13.59 15.53 -20.78
N GLU A 141 -14.28 16.67 -20.85
CA GLU A 141 -13.83 17.87 -21.56
C GLU A 141 -12.82 18.66 -20.69
N VAL A 142 -11.66 18.06 -20.48
CA VAL A 142 -10.60 18.58 -19.62
C VAL A 142 -9.26 18.59 -20.36
N GLU A 143 -8.50 19.65 -20.16
CA GLU A 143 -7.13 19.75 -20.66
C GLU A 143 -6.16 19.03 -19.72
N VAL A 144 -5.08 18.48 -20.30
CA VAL A 144 -3.97 17.93 -19.53
C VAL A 144 -3.35 19.04 -18.67
N GLN A 145 -3.35 18.83 -17.36
CA GLN A 145 -2.90 19.80 -16.36
C GLN A 145 -1.41 19.67 -16.06
N GLN A 146 -0.81 18.51 -16.35
CA GLN A 146 0.60 18.23 -16.20
C GLN A 146 1.00 17.02 -17.06
N ASP A 147 2.27 16.99 -17.48
CA ASP A 147 2.86 15.78 -18.04
C ASP A 147 3.01 14.71 -16.94
N VAL A 148 2.90 13.45 -17.31
CA VAL A 148 2.98 12.31 -16.40
C VAL A 148 3.87 11.24 -17.00
N GLN A 149 5.13 11.27 -16.59
CA GLN A 149 6.10 10.20 -16.77
C GLN A 149 6.39 9.55 -15.42
N ILE A 150 6.13 8.26 -15.31
CA ILE A 150 6.18 7.50 -14.05
C ILE A 150 7.37 6.55 -14.06
N ALA A 151 8.20 6.64 -13.02
CA ALA A 151 9.14 5.59 -12.64
C ALA A 151 8.49 4.69 -11.57
N VAL A 152 8.52 3.37 -11.76
CA VAL A 152 8.11 2.41 -10.74
C VAL A 152 9.36 1.91 -10.02
N VAL A 153 9.38 1.99 -8.69
CA VAL A 153 10.47 1.50 -7.84
C VAL A 153 9.97 0.27 -7.07
N ILE A 154 10.66 -0.86 -7.28
CA ILE A 154 10.42 -2.09 -6.55
C ILE A 154 11.67 -2.44 -5.76
N CYS A 155 11.57 -2.52 -4.44
CA CYS A 155 12.64 -3.01 -3.59
C CYS A 155 12.46 -4.51 -3.34
N THR A 156 13.48 -5.32 -3.60
CA THR A 156 13.44 -6.77 -3.34
C THR A 156 14.62 -7.26 -2.52
N CYS A 157 14.40 -8.35 -1.78
CA CYS A 157 15.45 -9.06 -1.06
C CYS A 157 15.14 -10.56 -1.03
N ARG A 158 15.66 -11.31 -2.02
CA ARG A 158 15.52 -12.77 -2.14
C ARG A 158 14.06 -13.23 -2.33
N ARG A 159 13.32 -12.53 -3.18
CA ARG A 159 11.91 -12.78 -3.56
C ARG A 159 11.75 -12.74 -5.08
N GLU A 160 12.65 -13.44 -5.75
CA GLU A 160 12.80 -13.42 -7.20
C GLU A 160 11.51 -13.86 -7.89
N LYS A 161 10.82 -14.87 -7.35
CA LYS A 161 9.58 -15.39 -7.90
C LYS A 161 8.46 -14.33 -7.89
N GLU A 162 8.31 -13.64 -6.78
CA GLU A 162 7.27 -12.63 -6.59
C GLU A 162 7.50 -11.43 -7.51
N VAL A 163 8.73 -10.89 -7.52
CA VAL A 163 9.05 -9.72 -8.34
C VAL A 163 8.98 -10.02 -9.84
N ILE A 164 9.50 -11.16 -10.29
CA ILE A 164 9.41 -11.58 -11.70
C ILE A 164 7.94 -11.73 -12.12
N GLY A 165 7.09 -12.31 -11.26
CA GLY A 165 5.66 -12.41 -11.54
C GLY A 165 4.97 -11.05 -11.72
N ASN A 166 5.40 -10.01 -11.02
CA ASN A 166 4.89 -8.66 -11.22
C ASN A 166 5.45 -8.02 -12.52
N LEU A 167 6.73 -8.22 -12.84
CA LEU A 167 7.32 -7.76 -14.11
C LEU A 167 6.64 -8.42 -15.33
N GLU A 168 6.31 -9.70 -15.24
CA GLU A 168 5.55 -10.42 -16.27
C GLU A 168 4.16 -9.80 -16.49
N ARG A 169 3.46 -9.41 -15.42
CA ARG A 169 2.17 -8.71 -15.55
C ARG A 169 2.32 -7.34 -16.20
N ILE A 170 3.32 -6.55 -15.81
CA ILE A 170 3.62 -5.22 -16.40
C ILE A 170 4.01 -5.37 -17.87
N SER A 171 4.72 -6.43 -18.24
CA SER A 171 5.16 -6.68 -19.62
C SER A 171 4.01 -6.79 -20.64
N ARG A 172 2.80 -7.12 -20.17
CA ARG A 172 1.58 -7.27 -20.97
C ARG A 172 0.88 -5.94 -21.25
N MET A 173 1.32 -4.84 -20.63
CA MET A 173 0.78 -3.52 -20.88
C MET A 173 1.11 -3.04 -22.29
N GLU A 174 0.22 -2.22 -22.85
CA GLU A 174 0.51 -1.46 -24.07
C GLU A 174 1.75 -0.59 -23.83
N GLN A 175 2.66 -0.53 -24.80
CA GLN A 175 3.97 0.12 -24.65
C GLN A 175 3.87 1.60 -24.25
N GLU A 176 2.83 2.31 -24.70
CA GLU A 176 2.57 3.71 -24.34
C GLU A 176 2.33 3.93 -22.84
N TYR A 177 1.77 2.93 -22.13
CA TYR A 177 1.44 3.02 -20.70
C TYR A 177 2.39 2.20 -19.82
N ARG A 178 3.36 1.49 -20.41
CA ARG A 178 4.28 0.64 -19.67
C ARG A 178 5.36 1.52 -19.03
N PRO A 179 5.42 1.61 -17.69
CA PRO A 179 6.41 2.47 -17.04
C PRO A 179 7.80 1.85 -17.10
N GLU A 180 8.82 2.68 -16.92
CA GLU A 180 10.16 2.21 -16.58
C GLU A 180 10.19 1.73 -15.12
N VAL A 181 10.85 0.59 -14.89
CA VAL A 181 10.95 -0.01 -13.56
C VAL A 181 12.39 0.02 -13.08
N PHE A 182 12.61 0.57 -11.89
CA PHE A 182 13.84 0.46 -11.12
C PHE A 182 13.70 -0.66 -10.10
N LEU A 183 14.36 -1.78 -10.37
CA LEU A 183 14.38 -2.94 -9.50
C LEU A 183 15.60 -2.88 -8.60
N ILE A 184 15.38 -2.55 -7.33
CA ILE A 184 16.42 -2.39 -6.33
C ILE A 184 16.62 -3.72 -5.61
N ASP A 185 17.68 -4.45 -5.95
CA ASP A 185 17.98 -5.76 -5.37
C ASP A 185 18.89 -5.63 -4.14
N ASN A 186 18.28 -5.60 -2.95
CA ASN A 186 18.98 -5.68 -1.67
C ASN A 186 19.52 -7.09 -1.36
N GLY A 187 19.02 -8.12 -2.07
CA GLY A 187 19.45 -9.51 -1.93
C GLY A 187 20.75 -9.81 -2.66
N ASN A 188 21.05 -9.05 -3.72
CA ASN A 188 22.12 -9.28 -4.69
C ASN A 188 22.07 -10.72 -5.24
N THR A 189 20.88 -11.15 -5.63
CA THR A 189 20.59 -12.49 -6.16
C THR A 189 20.02 -12.48 -7.57
N LEU A 190 19.60 -11.32 -8.07
CA LEU A 190 19.15 -11.13 -9.45
C LEU A 190 20.31 -10.83 -10.41
N THR A 191 20.09 -11.15 -11.68
CA THR A 191 21.01 -10.83 -12.79
C THR A 191 20.20 -10.25 -13.95
N GLU A 192 20.86 -9.54 -14.88
CA GLU A 192 20.19 -8.95 -16.05
C GLU A 192 19.47 -10.01 -16.91
N GLU A 193 20.01 -11.22 -17.01
CA GLU A 193 19.40 -12.33 -17.76
C GLU A 193 18.07 -12.82 -17.17
N MET A 194 17.79 -12.51 -15.90
CA MET A 194 16.58 -12.95 -15.20
C MET A 194 15.40 -11.97 -15.35
N ILE A 195 15.64 -10.79 -15.91
CA ILE A 195 14.65 -9.72 -15.98
C ILE A 195 14.51 -9.20 -17.42
N PRO A 196 13.41 -8.53 -17.75
CA PRO A 196 13.26 -7.90 -19.07
C PRO A 196 14.20 -6.70 -19.26
N ASP A 197 14.69 -6.49 -20.49
CA ASP A 197 15.61 -5.40 -20.85
C ASP A 197 15.11 -3.96 -20.58
N TRP A 198 13.79 -3.78 -20.38
CA TRP A 198 13.19 -2.48 -20.05
C TRP A 198 13.19 -2.18 -18.54
N VAL A 199 13.77 -3.07 -17.73
CA VAL A 199 13.90 -2.93 -16.28
C VAL A 199 15.33 -2.56 -15.92
N HIS A 200 15.48 -1.50 -15.13
CA HIS A 200 16.77 -1.06 -14.59
C HIS A 200 17.07 -1.84 -13.31
N LEU A 201 17.95 -2.84 -13.40
CA LEU A 201 18.43 -3.56 -12.21
C LEU A 201 19.49 -2.76 -11.48
N VAL A 202 19.27 -2.54 -10.18
CA VAL A 202 20.22 -1.83 -9.32
C VAL A 202 20.57 -2.73 -8.15
N LEU A 203 21.78 -3.27 -8.18
CA LEU A 203 22.34 -4.02 -7.07
C LEU A 203 22.59 -3.07 -5.89
N ASN A 204 22.03 -3.39 -4.74
CA ASN A 204 22.02 -2.47 -3.61
C ASN A 204 22.52 -3.14 -2.33
N ARG A 205 23.20 -2.34 -1.50
CA ARG A 205 23.51 -2.72 -0.12
C ARG A 205 22.21 -2.87 0.65
N ASN A 206 22.06 -3.96 1.42
CA ASN A 206 20.81 -4.25 2.14
C ASN A 206 20.59 -3.30 3.33
N CYS A 207 20.10 -2.10 3.07
CA CYS A 207 19.75 -1.11 4.07
C CYS A 207 18.25 -1.17 4.46
N GLY A 208 17.61 -2.33 4.28
CA GLY A 208 16.20 -2.56 4.53
C GLY A 208 15.29 -1.90 3.48
N GLY A 209 13.97 -1.95 3.71
CA GLY A 209 12.96 -1.37 2.82
C GLY A 209 13.15 0.15 2.64
N ALA A 210 13.43 0.88 3.73
CA ALA A 210 13.64 2.32 3.67
C ALA A 210 14.83 2.68 2.76
N GLY A 211 15.93 1.93 2.86
CA GLY A 211 17.10 2.12 2.02
C GLY A 211 16.86 1.72 0.56
N GLY A 212 16.14 0.62 0.31
CA GLY A 212 15.82 0.18 -1.05
C GLY A 212 14.91 1.16 -1.79
N PHE A 213 13.83 1.61 -1.16
CA PHE A 213 12.97 2.65 -1.73
C PHE A 213 13.71 3.97 -1.94
N THR A 214 14.56 4.37 -0.98
CA THR A 214 15.37 5.58 -1.14
C THR A 214 16.35 5.47 -2.29
N ARG A 215 17.02 4.33 -2.46
CA ARG A 215 17.91 4.09 -3.60
C ARG A 215 17.15 4.22 -4.92
N GLY A 216 15.98 3.60 -5.04
CA GLY A 216 15.17 3.73 -6.25
C GLY A 216 14.65 5.14 -6.52
N MET A 217 14.30 5.91 -5.47
CA MET A 217 14.03 7.34 -5.64
C MET A 217 15.23 8.09 -6.19
N ILE A 218 16.44 7.85 -5.66
CA ILE A 218 17.67 8.50 -6.14
C ILE A 218 17.90 8.19 -7.62
N GLU A 219 17.81 6.92 -8.02
CA GLU A 219 18.01 6.52 -9.43
C GLU A 219 16.96 7.14 -10.35
N ALA A 220 15.68 7.15 -9.95
CA ALA A 220 14.63 7.81 -10.73
C ALA A 220 14.86 9.33 -10.83
N LEU A 221 15.39 9.98 -9.77
CA LEU A 221 15.64 11.42 -9.77
C LEU A 221 16.80 11.85 -10.68
N LYS A 222 17.70 10.93 -11.05
CA LYS A 222 18.78 11.18 -12.02
C LYS A 222 18.25 11.46 -13.43
N ILE A 223 17.07 10.93 -13.76
CA ILE A 223 16.43 11.08 -15.07
C ILE A 223 15.41 12.24 -14.98
N PRO A 224 15.68 13.40 -15.61
CA PRO A 224 14.86 14.61 -15.46
C PRO A 224 13.46 14.49 -16.07
N GLU A 225 13.22 13.53 -16.93
CA GLU A 225 11.93 13.27 -17.59
C GLU A 225 10.88 12.74 -16.60
N PHE A 226 11.29 12.03 -15.55
CA PHE A 226 10.32 11.51 -14.58
C PHE A 226 9.67 12.62 -13.75
N THR A 227 8.35 12.56 -13.71
CA THR A 227 7.49 13.51 -12.99
C THR A 227 6.97 12.92 -11.68
N HIS A 228 6.88 11.59 -11.61
CA HIS A 228 6.32 10.85 -10.50
C HIS A 228 7.10 9.55 -10.26
N VAL A 229 7.14 9.11 -9.01
CA VAL A 229 7.73 7.82 -8.60
C VAL A 229 6.66 7.01 -7.88
N ILE A 230 6.35 5.82 -8.37
CA ILE A 230 5.50 4.84 -7.68
C ILE A 230 6.41 3.92 -6.87
N LEU A 231 6.21 3.87 -5.57
CA LEU A 231 6.79 2.84 -4.71
C LEU A 231 5.84 1.66 -4.63
N MET A 232 6.38 0.44 -4.75
CA MET A 232 5.63 -0.80 -4.74
C MET A 232 6.43 -1.93 -4.07
N ASP A 233 5.76 -2.73 -3.25
CA ASP A 233 6.36 -3.93 -2.65
C ASP A 233 6.54 -5.04 -3.71
N ASP A 234 7.51 -5.94 -3.50
CA ASP A 234 7.80 -7.02 -4.44
C ASP A 234 6.80 -8.18 -4.39
N ASP A 235 6.17 -8.42 -3.24
CA ASP A 235 5.25 -9.54 -2.96
C ASP A 235 3.76 -9.18 -3.00
N ILE A 236 3.42 -8.06 -3.63
CA ILE A 236 2.04 -7.75 -4.01
C ILE A 236 1.57 -8.61 -5.19
N VAL A 237 0.27 -8.66 -5.41
CA VAL A 237 -0.33 -9.01 -6.71
C VAL A 237 -0.85 -7.71 -7.34
N LEU A 238 -0.25 -7.34 -8.47
CA LEU A 238 -0.60 -6.14 -9.22
C LEU A 238 -1.57 -6.44 -10.35
N ASN A 239 -2.65 -5.66 -10.47
CA ASN A 239 -3.31 -5.47 -11.76
C ASN A 239 -2.61 -4.31 -12.50
N PRO A 240 -1.94 -4.55 -13.64
CA PRO A 240 -1.18 -3.51 -14.33
C PRO A 240 -2.03 -2.33 -14.82
N ASP A 241 -3.33 -2.52 -15.06
CA ASP A 241 -4.22 -1.42 -15.48
C ASP A 241 -4.33 -0.31 -14.42
N VAL A 242 -4.02 -0.62 -13.15
CA VAL A 242 -3.94 0.37 -12.06
C VAL A 242 -2.86 1.42 -12.33
N LEU A 243 -1.76 1.05 -12.99
CA LEU A 243 -0.69 1.98 -13.38
C LEU A 243 -1.20 2.96 -14.45
N LYS A 244 -1.88 2.44 -15.48
CA LYS A 244 -2.54 3.26 -16.52
C LYS A 244 -3.60 4.21 -15.93
N LYS A 245 -4.45 3.72 -15.02
CA LYS A 245 -5.44 4.58 -14.34
C LYS A 245 -4.78 5.67 -13.51
N THR A 246 -3.65 5.36 -12.85
CA THR A 246 -2.87 6.34 -12.11
C THR A 246 -2.32 7.43 -13.02
N GLU A 247 -1.72 7.06 -14.15
CA GLU A 247 -1.21 8.02 -15.13
C GLU A 247 -2.32 8.95 -15.67
N LEU A 248 -3.44 8.36 -16.12
CA LEU A 248 -4.58 9.10 -16.64
C LEU A 248 -5.15 10.08 -15.60
N PHE A 249 -5.34 9.61 -14.36
CA PHE A 249 -5.83 10.43 -13.25
C PHE A 249 -4.88 11.61 -12.99
N LEU A 250 -3.58 11.33 -12.80
CA LEU A 250 -2.57 12.36 -12.51
C LEU A 250 -2.48 13.42 -13.60
N SER A 251 -2.68 13.06 -14.87
CA SER A 251 -2.59 14.00 -16.00
C SER A 251 -3.62 15.14 -15.94
N VAL A 252 -4.70 14.97 -15.18
CA VAL A 252 -5.80 15.94 -15.04
C VAL A 252 -5.99 16.44 -13.60
N VAL A 253 -5.07 16.11 -12.69
CA VAL A 253 -5.10 16.58 -11.29
C VAL A 253 -4.92 18.10 -11.21
N LYS A 254 -5.78 18.74 -10.42
CA LYS A 254 -5.74 20.19 -10.15
C LYS A 254 -4.42 20.59 -9.51
N LYS A 255 -3.92 21.78 -9.85
CA LYS A 255 -2.68 22.37 -9.30
C LYS A 255 -2.51 22.25 -7.78
N LYS A 256 -3.61 22.38 -7.00
CA LYS A 256 -3.59 22.27 -5.53
C LYS A 256 -3.15 20.88 -5.02
N TRP A 257 -3.34 19.85 -5.82
CA TRP A 257 -3.09 18.44 -5.50
C TRP A 257 -1.87 17.85 -6.20
N GLN A 258 -1.25 18.55 -7.17
CA GLN A 258 -0.10 18.04 -7.95
C GLN A 258 1.15 17.74 -7.11
N LYS A 259 1.22 18.24 -5.87
CA LYS A 259 2.29 17.91 -4.91
C LYS A 259 1.90 16.85 -3.87
N ALA A 260 0.63 16.41 -3.86
CA ALA A 260 0.16 15.39 -2.94
C ALA A 260 0.49 13.99 -3.49
N PRO A 261 0.96 13.06 -2.64
CA PRO A 261 1.04 11.65 -3.00
C PRO A 261 -0.34 11.05 -3.25
N LEU A 262 -0.39 9.99 -4.06
CA LEU A 262 -1.56 9.16 -4.30
C LEU A 262 -1.31 7.77 -3.71
N GLY A 263 -2.04 7.43 -2.66
CA GLY A 263 -1.97 6.13 -2.00
C GLY A 263 -2.95 5.13 -2.60
N GLY A 264 -2.50 3.89 -2.81
CA GLY A 264 -3.37 2.78 -3.21
C GLY A 264 -3.98 2.04 -2.02
N SER A 265 -5.17 1.49 -2.20
CA SER A 265 -5.78 0.58 -1.24
C SER A 265 -4.97 -0.71 -1.08
N LEU A 266 -4.85 -1.20 0.14
CA LEU A 266 -4.36 -2.53 0.44
C LEU A 266 -5.54 -3.51 0.55
N ILE A 267 -5.64 -4.46 -0.38
CA ILE A 267 -6.64 -5.52 -0.41
C ILE A 267 -6.00 -6.81 0.11
N GLU A 268 -6.72 -7.58 0.93
CA GLU A 268 -6.18 -8.81 1.49
C GLU A 268 -6.02 -9.90 0.42
N ARG A 269 -4.83 -10.49 0.30
CA ARG A 269 -4.63 -11.60 -0.64
C ARG A 269 -5.49 -12.83 -0.34
N ASP A 270 -5.73 -13.14 0.94
CA ASP A 270 -6.51 -14.34 1.35
C ASP A 270 -8.03 -14.15 1.25
N VAL A 271 -8.48 -12.89 1.35
CA VAL A 271 -9.88 -12.49 1.25
C VAL A 271 -9.93 -11.38 0.19
N PRO A 272 -9.83 -11.74 -1.10
CA PRO A 272 -9.44 -10.82 -2.18
C PRO A 272 -10.48 -9.77 -2.55
N TRP A 273 -11.53 -9.62 -1.75
CA TRP A 273 -12.51 -8.54 -1.81
C TRP A 273 -12.51 -7.65 -0.56
N ASN A 274 -11.77 -8.01 0.50
CA ASN A 274 -11.69 -7.24 1.73
C ASN A 274 -10.55 -6.22 1.63
N GLN A 275 -10.88 -4.93 1.66
CA GLN A 275 -9.88 -3.88 1.85
C GLN A 275 -9.43 -3.89 3.30
N PHE A 276 -8.14 -4.09 3.51
CA PHE A 276 -7.54 -3.98 4.84
C PHE A 276 -7.43 -2.51 5.26
N GLU A 277 -6.95 -1.65 4.36
CA GLU A 277 -6.70 -0.22 4.64
C GLU A 277 -6.63 0.62 3.36
N CYS A 278 -7.06 1.88 3.43
CA CYS A 278 -6.84 2.90 2.39
C CYS A 278 -6.56 4.26 3.07
N GLY A 279 -5.29 4.64 3.12
CA GLY A 279 -4.81 5.75 3.94
C GLY A 279 -4.89 5.46 5.44
N ALA A 280 -4.18 6.23 6.26
CA ALA A 280 -4.22 6.10 7.71
C ALA A 280 -3.80 7.38 8.44
N LEU A 281 -4.24 7.51 9.69
CA LEU A 281 -3.79 8.55 10.63
C LEU A 281 -2.72 7.98 11.56
N TRP A 282 -1.59 8.66 11.67
CA TRP A 282 -0.50 8.29 12.56
C TRP A 282 -0.90 8.42 14.02
N ASN A 283 -1.57 9.54 14.35
CA ASN A 283 -2.08 9.84 15.68
C ASN A 283 -1.06 9.50 16.80
N ARG A 284 0.18 9.97 16.58
CA ARG A 284 1.32 9.87 17.52
C ARG A 284 1.67 8.44 17.94
N GLY A 285 1.50 7.47 17.05
CA GLY A 285 1.79 6.05 17.30
C GLY A 285 0.58 5.21 17.70
N LYS A 286 -0.61 5.82 17.82
CA LYS A 286 -1.87 5.10 17.91
C LYS A 286 -2.56 5.15 16.55
N ILE A 287 -1.99 4.40 15.60
CA ILE A 287 -2.43 4.34 14.21
C ILE A 287 -3.93 4.06 14.15
N GLN A 288 -4.63 4.83 13.31
CA GLN A 288 -6.02 4.61 12.94
C GLN A 288 -6.04 4.43 11.43
N GLY A 289 -6.15 3.20 10.97
CA GLY A 289 -6.24 2.97 9.54
C GLY A 289 -7.54 3.51 8.98
N GLY A 290 -7.45 4.04 7.77
CA GLY A 290 -8.57 4.56 7.01
C GLY A 290 -9.30 3.47 6.26
N ARG A 291 -10.62 3.58 6.19
CA ARG A 291 -11.50 2.72 5.39
C ARG A 291 -11.18 1.22 5.56
N GLN A 292 -10.96 0.79 6.79
CA GLN A 292 -10.51 -0.57 7.08
C GLN A 292 -11.63 -1.60 7.05
N ASN A 293 -11.27 -2.83 6.70
CA ASN A 293 -12.13 -4.02 6.73
C ASN A 293 -13.44 -3.83 5.95
N LEU A 294 -13.32 -3.27 4.75
CA LEU A 294 -14.42 -2.98 3.86
C LEU A 294 -14.55 -4.08 2.79
N ASP A 295 -15.75 -4.66 2.65
CA ASP A 295 -16.07 -5.59 1.57
C ASP A 295 -16.35 -4.81 0.27
N LEU A 296 -15.33 -4.74 -0.61
CA LEU A 296 -15.34 -3.94 -1.83
C LEU A 296 -16.30 -4.46 -2.92
N ARG A 297 -17.01 -5.57 -2.69
CA ARG A 297 -18.08 -6.03 -3.59
C ARG A 297 -19.38 -5.25 -3.39
N LYS A 298 -19.52 -4.53 -2.28
CA LYS A 298 -20.80 -3.94 -1.88
C LYS A 298 -20.89 -2.48 -2.34
N PRO A 299 -21.92 -2.09 -3.11
CA PRO A 299 -22.11 -0.71 -3.57
C PRO A 299 -22.04 0.33 -2.45
N GLU A 300 -22.70 0.09 -1.31
CA GLU A 300 -22.70 1.00 -0.16
C GLU A 300 -21.30 1.18 0.44
N THR A 301 -20.48 0.14 0.39
CA THR A 301 -19.09 0.16 0.87
C THR A 301 -18.19 0.92 -0.09
N LEU A 302 -18.41 0.77 -1.41
CA LEU A 302 -17.70 1.54 -2.43
C LEU A 302 -17.99 3.04 -2.34
N LEU A 303 -19.25 3.41 -2.10
CA LEU A 303 -19.65 4.80 -1.86
C LEU A 303 -19.03 5.37 -0.57
N GLU A 304 -18.97 4.57 0.50
CA GLU A 304 -18.27 4.95 1.74
C GLU A 304 -16.77 5.14 1.49
N ASN A 305 -16.14 4.23 0.75
CA ASN A 305 -14.72 4.29 0.42
C ASN A 305 -14.37 5.52 -0.43
N ALA A 306 -15.30 5.96 -1.29
CA ALA A 306 -15.15 7.12 -2.15
C ALA A 306 -15.23 8.47 -1.40
N LYS A 307 -15.58 8.49 -0.10
CA LYS A 307 -15.62 9.74 0.66
C LYS A 307 -14.21 10.29 0.89
N ILE A 308 -14.07 11.59 0.65
CA ILE A 308 -12.82 12.33 0.83
C ILE A 308 -12.51 12.50 2.33
N GLU A 309 -11.33 12.05 2.74
CA GLU A 309 -10.75 12.29 4.05
C GLU A 309 -9.26 12.61 3.88
N ASN A 310 -8.73 13.47 4.74
CA ASN A 310 -7.30 13.78 4.73
C ASN A 310 -6.56 12.81 5.64
N TRP A 311 -5.84 11.87 5.05
CA TRP A 311 -5.00 10.90 5.75
C TRP A 311 -3.60 11.44 5.99
N ASP A 312 -2.92 10.97 7.04
CA ASP A 312 -1.53 11.34 7.31
C ASP A 312 -0.57 10.66 6.33
N TYR A 313 -0.87 9.43 5.89
CA TYR A 313 0.01 8.65 5.00
C TYR A 313 -0.72 7.53 4.27
N GLY A 314 -0.13 7.04 3.19
CA GLY A 314 -0.46 5.78 2.51
C GLY A 314 0.76 4.87 2.51
N GLY A 315 0.55 3.56 2.64
CA GLY A 315 1.66 2.60 2.70
C GLY A 315 2.35 2.43 1.35
N TRP A 316 3.63 2.06 1.39
CA TRP A 316 4.46 1.91 0.20
C TRP A 316 4.31 0.57 -0.54
N TRP A 317 3.30 -0.23 -0.18
CA TRP A 317 2.81 -1.32 -1.03
C TRP A 317 2.35 -0.78 -2.40
N TYR A 318 1.81 0.45 -2.42
CA TYR A 318 1.52 1.23 -3.63
C TYR A 318 1.34 2.70 -3.24
N CYS A 319 2.32 3.55 -3.56
CA CYS A 319 2.24 4.98 -3.32
C CYS A 319 2.95 5.77 -4.42
N CYS A 320 2.21 6.60 -5.16
CA CYS A 320 2.75 7.47 -6.19
C CYS A 320 3.10 8.84 -5.59
N ILE A 321 4.34 9.25 -5.71
CA ILE A 321 4.87 10.48 -5.12
C ILE A 321 5.39 11.40 -6.24
N PRO A 322 4.94 12.66 -6.31
CA PRO A 322 5.46 13.63 -7.27
C PRO A 322 6.95 13.94 -7.04
N VAL A 323 7.76 13.92 -8.10
CA VAL A 323 9.18 14.27 -8.07
C VAL A 323 9.44 15.66 -7.48
N PRO A 324 8.66 16.72 -7.81
CA PRO A 324 8.83 18.02 -7.16
C PRO A 324 8.70 17.96 -5.64
N SER A 325 7.83 17.08 -5.11
CA SER A 325 7.65 16.88 -3.68
C SER A 325 8.82 16.14 -3.06
N ILE A 326 9.39 15.14 -3.74
CA ILE A 326 10.62 14.46 -3.28
C ILE A 326 11.77 15.47 -3.17
N ARG A 327 11.98 16.29 -4.22
CA ARG A 327 13.03 17.32 -4.24
C ARG A 327 12.85 18.38 -3.16
N GLU A 328 11.62 18.82 -2.92
CA GLU A 328 11.31 19.83 -1.90
C GLU A 328 11.41 19.29 -0.48
N LYS A 329 10.93 18.07 -0.24
CA LYS A 329 10.80 17.49 1.10
C LYS A 329 12.00 16.66 1.52
N GLY A 330 12.90 16.31 0.60
CA GLY A 330 14.03 15.42 0.81
C GLY A 330 13.63 13.95 0.85
N LEU A 331 14.62 13.06 0.93
CA LEU A 331 14.48 11.61 0.89
C LEU A 331 13.91 11.01 2.20
N PRO A 332 13.55 9.72 2.25
CA PRO A 332 13.10 9.05 3.47
C PRO A 332 14.11 9.10 4.63
N LEU A 333 13.65 8.88 5.87
CA LEU A 333 14.54 8.68 7.02
C LEU A 333 15.27 7.32 6.96
N PRO A 334 16.52 7.23 7.44
CA PRO A 334 17.31 5.99 7.41
C PRO A 334 16.92 5.02 8.55
N VAL A 335 15.67 4.55 8.57
CA VAL A 335 15.12 3.74 9.68
C VAL A 335 15.16 2.22 9.46
N PHE A 336 15.86 1.75 8.42
CA PHE A 336 15.94 0.35 7.95
C PHE A 336 14.60 -0.21 7.46
N ILE A 337 13.61 -0.41 8.34
CA ILE A 337 12.23 -0.84 8.00
C ILE A 337 11.21 -0.19 8.93
N HIS A 338 9.95 -0.12 8.47
CA HIS A 338 8.76 0.38 9.17
C HIS A 338 8.80 1.87 9.53
N ARG A 339 7.66 2.55 9.33
CA ARG A 339 7.43 3.97 9.68
C ARG A 339 8.18 4.99 8.82
N ASP A 340 8.95 4.52 7.85
CA ASP A 340 9.49 5.28 6.73
C ASP A 340 8.35 5.89 5.90
N ASP A 341 7.38 5.08 5.50
CA ASP A 341 6.14 5.49 4.83
C ASP A 341 5.32 6.51 5.63
N ILE A 342 5.16 6.26 6.94
CA ILE A 342 4.40 7.12 7.86
C ILE A 342 5.06 8.48 8.01
N GLU A 343 6.38 8.50 8.27
CA GLU A 343 7.09 9.77 8.41
C GLU A 343 7.01 10.59 7.14
N TYR A 344 7.23 9.94 6.00
CA TYR A 344 7.18 10.58 4.71
C TYR A 344 5.81 11.19 4.44
N GLY A 345 4.73 10.45 4.71
CA GLY A 345 3.36 10.95 4.60
C GLY A 345 3.09 12.18 5.48
N ILE A 346 3.48 12.14 6.75
CA ILE A 346 3.32 13.30 7.67
C ILE A 346 4.06 14.53 7.12
N ARG A 347 5.25 14.32 6.55
CA ARG A 347 6.07 15.38 5.94
C ARG A 347 5.46 15.94 4.65
N MET A 348 4.75 15.10 3.89
CA MET A 348 3.96 15.50 2.72
C MET A 348 2.70 16.27 3.11
N GLY A 349 2.04 15.87 4.20
CA GLY A 349 0.93 16.61 4.85
C GLY A 349 -0.44 16.46 4.20
N SER A 350 -0.54 15.72 3.09
CA SER A 350 -1.79 15.37 2.43
C SER A 350 -1.64 14.05 1.69
N LEU A 351 -2.75 13.37 1.43
CA LEU A 351 -2.78 12.13 0.66
C LEU A 351 -4.06 12.09 -0.18
N MET A 352 -3.90 11.88 -1.48
CA MET A 352 -5.02 11.51 -2.36
C MET A 352 -5.25 10.00 -2.28
N THR A 353 -6.52 9.60 -2.37
CA THR A 353 -6.93 8.20 -2.55
C THR A 353 -8.06 8.13 -3.57
N LEU A 354 -8.13 7.05 -4.35
CA LEU A 354 -9.11 6.89 -5.42
C LEU A 354 -9.59 5.44 -5.50
N ASN A 355 -10.91 5.22 -5.62
CA ASN A 355 -11.44 3.89 -5.90
C ASN A 355 -10.89 3.34 -7.24
N GLY A 356 -10.55 2.06 -7.23
CA GLY A 356 -9.93 1.38 -8.36
C GLY A 356 -8.42 1.58 -8.48
N ILE A 357 -7.77 2.16 -7.46
CA ILE A 357 -6.32 2.15 -7.30
C ILE A 357 -5.99 1.37 -6.03
N GLY A 358 -5.58 0.11 -6.19
CA GLY A 358 -5.26 -0.77 -5.09
C GLY A 358 -4.54 -2.04 -5.55
N VAL A 359 -3.92 -2.71 -4.59
CA VAL A 359 -3.11 -3.92 -4.81
C VAL A 359 -3.45 -4.97 -3.75
N TRP A 360 -3.24 -6.24 -4.07
CA TRP A 360 -3.42 -7.31 -3.10
C TRP A 360 -2.10 -7.65 -2.43
N HIS A 361 -2.11 -7.81 -1.11
CA HIS A 361 -0.92 -8.20 -0.36
C HIS A 361 -1.31 -8.99 0.91
N GLU A 362 -0.33 -9.67 1.50
CA GLU A 362 -0.53 -10.36 2.78
C GLU A 362 -0.58 -9.36 3.94
N VAL A 363 -1.57 -9.49 4.83
CA VAL A 363 -1.70 -8.56 5.95
C VAL A 363 -0.76 -8.93 7.11
N VAL A 364 0.05 -7.96 7.52
CA VAL A 364 1.09 -8.13 8.56
C VAL A 364 0.55 -8.60 9.92
N ILE A 365 -0.69 -8.24 10.29
CA ILE A 365 -1.26 -8.59 11.62
C ILE A 365 -1.43 -10.10 11.84
N LYS A 366 -1.42 -10.89 10.76
CA LYS A 366 -1.51 -12.36 10.81
C LYS A 366 -0.15 -13.01 11.11
N LYS A 367 0.96 -12.24 11.03
CA LYS A 367 2.32 -12.69 11.31
C LYS A 367 2.76 -12.37 12.73
N LEU A 368 3.74 -13.12 13.22
CA LEU A 368 4.47 -12.73 14.43
C LEU A 368 5.29 -11.46 14.14
N PRO A 369 5.39 -10.50 15.09
CA PRO A 369 6.06 -9.22 14.84
C PRO A 369 7.55 -9.31 14.44
N GLN A 370 8.25 -10.37 14.87
CA GLN A 370 9.67 -10.59 14.60
C GLN A 370 10.52 -9.33 14.87
N MET A 371 11.33 -8.87 13.90
CA MET A 371 12.15 -7.66 14.05
C MET A 371 11.32 -6.37 14.03
N GLY A 372 10.11 -6.40 13.46
CA GLY A 372 9.18 -5.27 13.44
C GLY A 372 8.88 -4.74 14.84
N GLU A 373 8.88 -5.61 15.86
CA GLU A 373 8.72 -5.23 17.27
C GLU A 373 9.73 -4.16 17.72
N TYR A 374 11.00 -4.28 17.30
CA TYR A 374 12.04 -3.30 17.64
C TYR A 374 11.84 -1.99 16.88
N TYR A 375 11.63 -2.08 15.57
CA TYR A 375 11.54 -0.90 14.70
C TYR A 375 10.27 -0.10 14.95
N ASP A 376 9.13 -0.76 15.17
CA ASP A 376 7.86 -0.10 15.49
C ASP A 376 7.97 0.79 16.74
N ILE A 377 8.71 0.34 17.76
CA ILE A 377 8.91 1.09 18.99
C ILE A 377 9.93 2.21 18.81
N ARG A 378 11.11 1.90 18.24
CA ARG A 378 12.19 2.87 18.05
C ARG A 378 11.77 3.99 17.10
N ASN A 379 11.24 3.62 15.94
CA ASN A 379 10.93 4.57 14.87
C ASN A 379 9.72 5.44 15.28
N MET A 380 8.72 4.89 15.99
CA MET A 380 7.63 5.71 16.56
C MET A 380 8.18 6.85 17.43
N ALA A 381 9.16 6.55 18.30
CA ALA A 381 9.76 7.56 19.16
C ALA A 381 10.55 8.62 18.38
N ILE A 382 11.28 8.21 17.33
CA ILE A 382 12.00 9.11 16.43
C ILE A 382 11.02 10.06 15.73
N LEU A 383 9.99 9.52 15.08
CA LEU A 383 8.95 10.29 14.39
C LEU A 383 8.29 11.28 15.34
N ASN A 384 7.90 10.82 16.53
CA ASN A 384 7.25 11.71 17.48
C ASN A 384 8.16 12.80 18.02
N ALA A 385 9.45 12.52 18.18
CA ALA A 385 10.43 13.53 18.55
C ALA A 385 10.57 14.59 17.45
N ILE A 386 10.56 14.19 16.18
CA ILE A 386 10.67 15.09 15.03
C ILE A 386 9.43 15.99 14.92
N HIS A 387 8.22 15.40 14.90
CA HIS A 387 7.01 16.12 14.48
C HIS A 387 6.17 16.73 15.62
N TYR A 388 6.38 16.34 16.88
CA TYR A 388 5.50 16.79 17.98
C TYR A 388 6.27 17.41 19.17
N GLU A 389 6.26 18.73 19.25
CA GLU A 389 6.94 19.50 20.31
C GLU A 389 6.43 19.23 21.72
N ASP A 390 5.13 18.97 21.83
CA ASP A 390 4.41 18.67 23.06
C ASP A 390 4.48 17.18 23.45
N TRP A 391 5.17 16.33 22.68
CA TRP A 391 5.34 14.92 23.04
C TRP A 391 6.27 14.75 24.25
N THR A 392 5.75 14.14 25.32
CA THR A 392 6.39 14.13 26.64
C THR A 392 6.97 12.75 27.01
N LYS A 393 7.97 12.75 27.90
CA LYS A 393 8.49 11.50 28.50
C LYS A 393 7.42 10.68 29.22
N ARG A 394 6.35 11.31 29.73
CA ARG A 394 5.23 10.59 30.36
C ARG A 394 4.46 9.76 29.34
N GLN A 395 4.14 10.33 28.19
CA GLN A 395 3.50 9.62 27.08
C GLN A 395 4.39 8.48 26.56
N TRP A 396 5.69 8.74 26.40
CA TRP A 396 6.65 7.72 25.97
C TRP A 396 6.75 6.54 26.94
N LYS A 397 6.91 6.81 28.25
CA LYS A 397 6.94 5.76 29.27
C LYS A 397 5.64 4.97 29.32
N ALA A 398 4.49 5.64 29.19
CA ALA A 398 3.18 4.98 29.18
C ALA A 398 3.04 4.03 27.98
N PHE A 399 3.47 4.45 26.79
CA PHE A 399 3.48 3.61 25.60
C PHE A 399 4.33 2.35 25.80
N LEU A 400 5.59 2.52 26.24
CA LEU A 400 6.48 1.37 26.43
C LEU A 400 5.96 0.41 27.51
N MET A 401 5.44 0.94 28.62
CA MET A 401 4.84 0.13 29.68
C MET A 401 3.68 -0.70 29.16
N LYS A 402 2.78 -0.10 28.37
CA LYS A 402 1.66 -0.81 27.75
C LYS A 402 2.15 -1.93 26.82
N TRP A 403 3.15 -1.64 25.99
CA TRP A 403 3.68 -2.60 25.02
C TRP A 403 4.42 -3.76 25.70
N ALA A 404 5.32 -3.47 26.63
CA ALA A 404 6.04 -4.47 27.42
C ALA A 404 5.10 -5.32 28.28
N ALA A 405 4.09 -4.71 28.92
CA ALA A 405 3.07 -5.45 29.68
C ALA A 405 2.26 -6.39 28.77
N GLY A 406 1.93 -5.96 27.54
CA GLY A 406 1.26 -6.79 26.55
C GLY A 406 2.04 -8.06 26.19
N ASN A 407 3.36 -7.96 26.03
CA ASN A 407 4.22 -9.12 25.79
C ASN A 407 4.44 -9.97 27.05
N LEU A 408 4.53 -9.34 28.21
CA LEU A 408 4.66 -10.04 29.49
C LEU A 408 3.46 -10.95 29.75
N LEU A 409 2.24 -10.42 29.59
CA LEU A 409 1.00 -11.17 29.74
C LEU A 409 0.88 -12.32 28.73
N ARG A 410 1.48 -12.15 27.55
CA ARG A 410 1.54 -13.17 26.49
C ARG A 410 2.68 -14.19 26.65
N GLY A 411 3.58 -14.03 27.62
CA GLY A 411 4.76 -14.88 27.77
C GLY A 411 5.83 -14.66 26.69
N ARG A 412 5.76 -13.56 25.92
CA ARG A 412 6.68 -13.26 24.81
C ARG A 412 7.91 -12.50 25.30
N TYR A 413 8.72 -13.15 26.13
CA TYR A 413 9.84 -12.51 26.84
C TYR A 413 10.92 -11.92 25.92
N SER A 414 11.23 -12.58 24.80
CA SER A 414 12.22 -12.07 23.82
C SER A 414 11.81 -10.71 23.26
N TYR A 415 10.51 -10.48 23.01
CA TYR A 415 10.01 -9.19 22.55
C TYR A 415 10.16 -8.10 23.62
N ILE A 416 9.98 -8.40 24.90
CA ILE A 416 10.25 -7.40 25.97
C ILE A 416 11.71 -6.92 25.93
N TYR A 417 12.65 -7.83 25.65
CA TYR A 417 14.05 -7.46 25.48
C TYR A 417 14.26 -6.53 24.28
N LEU A 418 13.62 -6.81 23.14
CA LEU A 418 13.63 -5.92 21.97
C LEU A 418 13.04 -4.55 22.29
N ASN A 419 11.94 -4.49 23.04
CA ASN A 419 11.28 -3.25 23.43
C ASN A 419 12.21 -2.35 24.26
N ILE A 420 12.95 -2.96 25.20
CA ILE A 420 13.95 -2.26 26.01
C ILE A 420 15.12 -1.78 25.12
N CYS A 421 15.60 -2.61 24.19
CA CYS A 421 16.66 -2.21 23.26
C CYS A 421 16.23 -1.02 22.39
N ALA A 422 15.06 -1.10 21.75
CA ALA A 422 14.48 -0.04 20.93
C ALA A 422 14.39 1.28 21.71
N MET A 423 13.95 1.22 22.97
CA MET A 423 13.88 2.39 23.83
C MET A 423 15.26 2.97 24.13
N LEU A 424 16.22 2.14 24.51
CA LEU A 424 17.57 2.60 24.84
C LEU A 424 18.28 3.18 23.62
N ASP A 425 18.06 2.62 22.43
CA ASP A 425 18.64 3.09 21.18
C ASP A 425 18.06 4.45 20.77
N PHE A 426 16.74 4.66 20.90
CA PHE A 426 16.15 5.99 20.73
C PHE A 426 16.81 7.04 21.65
N LEU A 427 17.06 6.70 22.92
CA LEU A 427 17.66 7.64 23.89
C LEU A 427 19.11 8.05 23.57
N LYS A 428 19.79 7.36 22.64
CA LYS A 428 21.13 7.75 22.19
C LYS A 428 21.13 9.01 21.32
N GLY A 429 19.96 9.36 20.75
CA GLY A 429 19.77 10.57 19.97
C GLY A 429 20.16 10.42 18.50
N GLU A 430 19.98 11.50 17.76
CA GLU A 430 20.08 11.54 16.30
C GLU A 430 21.47 11.17 15.77
N LYS A 431 22.53 11.66 16.40
CA LYS A 431 23.91 11.33 16.00
C LYS A 431 24.19 9.82 16.03
N TRP A 432 23.55 9.08 16.93
CA TRP A 432 23.67 7.62 16.92
C TRP A 432 22.98 7.00 15.71
N LEU A 433 21.84 7.54 15.27
CA LEU A 433 21.17 7.07 14.05
C LEU A 433 22.01 7.39 12.80
N GLU A 434 22.64 8.56 12.76
CA GLU A 434 23.56 8.99 11.71
C GLU A 434 24.80 8.08 11.60
N ASP A 435 25.48 7.85 12.74
CA ASP A 435 26.76 7.16 12.78
C ASP A 435 26.64 5.62 12.73
N THR A 436 25.45 5.06 13.00
CA THR A 436 25.28 3.60 13.11
C THR A 436 24.75 3.00 11.83
N ASP A 437 25.48 1.99 11.34
CA ASP A 437 25.05 1.17 10.23
C ASP A 437 23.76 0.39 10.55
N GLY A 438 22.71 0.62 9.76
CA GLY A 438 21.44 -0.11 9.86
C GLY A 438 21.59 -1.62 9.70
N VAL A 439 22.56 -2.09 8.91
CA VAL A 439 22.87 -3.53 8.77
C VAL A 439 23.37 -4.11 10.09
N GLU A 440 24.24 -3.38 10.80
CA GLU A 440 24.74 -3.78 12.11
C GLU A 440 23.60 -3.81 13.15
N ILE A 441 22.74 -2.81 13.15
CA ILE A 441 21.53 -2.78 14.00
C ILE A 441 20.67 -4.01 13.72
N GLN A 442 20.40 -4.29 12.45
CA GLN A 442 19.59 -5.43 12.04
C GLN A 442 20.20 -6.76 12.50
N GLN A 443 21.50 -6.97 12.31
CA GLN A 443 22.18 -8.17 12.80
C GLN A 443 22.05 -8.33 14.32
N ASN A 444 22.16 -7.22 15.06
CA ASN A 444 22.00 -7.23 16.52
C ASN A 444 20.56 -7.53 16.94
N VAL A 445 19.55 -7.03 16.22
CA VAL A 445 18.13 -7.33 16.46
C VAL A 445 17.84 -8.80 16.14
N VAL A 446 18.29 -9.31 14.99
CA VAL A 446 18.08 -10.70 14.55
C VAL A 446 18.64 -11.71 15.56
N LYS A 447 19.83 -11.46 16.11
CA LYS A 447 20.44 -12.31 17.16
C LYS A 447 19.57 -12.46 18.42
N ARG A 448 18.60 -11.57 18.62
CA ARG A 448 17.72 -11.51 19.81
C ARG A 448 16.29 -11.94 19.51
N LEU A 449 15.98 -12.27 18.27
CA LEU A 449 14.65 -12.76 17.89
C LEU A 449 14.36 -14.09 18.57
N PRO A 450 13.08 -14.36 18.92
CA PRO A 450 12.70 -15.68 19.35
C PRO A 450 12.92 -16.68 18.22
N LYS A 451 13.30 -17.92 18.59
CA LYS A 451 13.34 -19.03 17.62
C LYS A 451 11.91 -19.40 17.26
N LEU A 452 11.63 -19.43 15.96
CA LEU A 452 10.37 -19.92 15.42
C LEU A 452 10.61 -21.29 14.79
N GLU A 453 9.66 -22.20 14.95
CA GLU A 453 9.76 -23.57 14.43
C GLU A 453 8.40 -24.03 13.87
N ARG A 454 8.42 -24.92 12.88
CA ARG A 454 7.21 -25.64 12.47
C ARG A 454 7.04 -26.83 13.42
N LEU A 455 5.82 -27.04 13.92
CA LEU A 455 5.52 -28.13 14.85
C LEU A 455 4.77 -29.25 14.15
N ASP A 456 5.31 -30.48 14.19
CA ASP A 456 4.68 -31.65 13.56
C ASP A 456 3.46 -32.14 14.34
N LYS A 457 3.42 -31.93 15.66
CA LYS A 457 2.38 -32.44 16.55
C LYS A 457 2.04 -31.43 17.65
N LYS A 458 0.76 -31.36 17.99
CA LYS A 458 0.28 -30.57 19.14
C LYS A 458 0.53 -31.32 20.45
N GLU A 459 1.13 -30.63 21.41
CA GLU A 459 1.36 -31.13 22.77
C GLU A 459 0.08 -31.05 23.61
N LYS A 460 -0.09 -32.00 24.54
CA LYS A 460 -1.17 -31.96 25.53
C LYS A 460 -0.96 -30.80 26.50
N ASN A 461 -2.05 -30.20 26.97
CA ASN A 461 -2.07 -29.09 27.95
C ASN A 461 -1.36 -27.80 27.49
N VAL A 462 -1.31 -27.56 26.17
CA VAL A 462 -0.79 -26.33 25.57
C VAL A 462 -1.92 -25.59 24.85
N PHE A 463 -1.99 -24.27 25.02
CA PHE A 463 -2.97 -23.44 24.32
C PHE A 463 -2.39 -22.98 22.99
N TYR A 464 -2.88 -23.54 21.89
CA TYR A 464 -2.52 -23.15 20.52
C TYR A 464 -3.46 -22.04 20.04
N THR A 465 -2.90 -20.99 19.46
CA THR A 465 -3.67 -19.82 19.02
C THR A 465 -2.89 -19.01 17.99
N THR A 466 -3.54 -18.09 17.31
CA THR A 466 -2.94 -17.16 16.36
C THR A 466 -2.35 -15.93 17.07
N PRO A 467 -1.48 -15.13 16.41
CA PRO A 467 -0.80 -14.00 17.05
C PRO A 467 -1.73 -12.87 17.52
N ASP A 468 -2.89 -12.72 16.86
CA ASP A 468 -3.93 -11.71 17.07
C ASP A 468 -4.83 -11.97 18.29
N VAL A 469 -4.66 -13.11 18.97
CA VAL A 469 -5.41 -13.42 20.18
C VAL A 469 -5.36 -12.30 21.23
N SER A 470 -6.51 -12.08 21.88
CA SER A 470 -6.64 -11.14 22.98
C SER A 470 -5.60 -11.39 24.08
N VAL A 471 -4.97 -10.29 24.53
CA VAL A 471 -3.96 -10.29 25.62
C VAL A 471 -4.51 -11.03 26.84
N TYR A 472 -5.77 -10.77 27.18
CA TYR A 472 -6.42 -11.28 28.40
C TYR A 472 -6.67 -12.79 28.33
N THR A 473 -6.93 -13.32 27.13
CA THR A 473 -7.07 -14.75 26.90
C THR A 473 -5.74 -15.45 27.09
N ALA A 474 -4.68 -14.95 26.45
CA ALA A 474 -3.32 -15.46 26.60
C ALA A 474 -2.81 -15.34 28.05
N ALA A 475 -3.17 -14.27 28.76
CA ALA A 475 -2.79 -14.01 30.15
C ALA A 475 -3.21 -15.12 31.12
N ARG A 476 -4.30 -15.84 30.84
CA ARG A 476 -4.82 -16.93 31.70
C ARG A 476 -4.15 -18.28 31.47
N LYS A 477 -3.31 -18.41 30.44
CA LYS A 477 -2.70 -19.68 30.03
C LYS A 477 -1.24 -19.75 30.47
N LYS A 478 -0.82 -20.90 31.02
CA LYS A 478 0.58 -21.10 31.47
C LYS A 478 1.53 -21.40 30.30
N ARG A 479 1.05 -22.20 29.34
CA ARG A 479 1.78 -22.63 28.14
C ARG A 479 0.99 -22.23 26.91
N VAL A 480 1.60 -21.42 26.04
CA VAL A 480 0.96 -20.88 24.84
C VAL A 480 1.87 -21.12 23.65
N VAL A 481 1.30 -21.54 22.53
CA VAL A 481 1.96 -21.56 21.23
C VAL A 481 1.21 -20.64 20.30
N TYR A 482 1.91 -19.65 19.76
CA TYR A 482 1.39 -18.76 18.72
C TYR A 482 1.83 -19.29 17.36
N GLU A 483 0.89 -19.64 16.50
CA GLU A 483 1.13 -20.09 15.12
C GLU A 483 0.70 -18.99 14.15
N ASP A 484 1.62 -18.49 13.32
CA ASP A 484 1.32 -17.46 12.33
C ASP A 484 0.79 -18.02 11.00
N SER A 485 0.42 -17.13 10.06
CA SER A 485 -0.08 -17.49 8.72
C SER A 485 0.90 -18.34 7.90
N ALA A 486 2.20 -18.30 8.19
CA ALA A 486 3.21 -19.11 7.51
C ALA A 486 3.38 -20.51 8.14
N GLY A 487 2.67 -20.80 9.24
CA GLY A 487 2.80 -22.02 10.03
C GLY A 487 4.02 -22.03 10.95
N LEU A 488 4.64 -20.88 11.20
CA LEU A 488 5.74 -20.74 12.14
C LEU A 488 5.19 -20.54 13.55
N CYS A 489 5.72 -21.32 14.50
CA CYS A 489 5.25 -21.33 15.87
C CYS A 489 6.23 -20.68 16.84
N LEU A 490 5.70 -19.86 17.75
CA LEU A 490 6.40 -19.32 18.93
C LEU A 490 5.88 -19.98 20.20
N LYS A 491 6.75 -20.73 20.88
CA LYS A 491 6.51 -21.25 22.24
C LYS A 491 6.73 -20.14 23.27
N ALA A 492 5.70 -19.85 24.07
CA ALA A 492 5.68 -18.74 25.02
C ALA A 492 5.21 -19.21 26.42
N ASP A 493 6.04 -20.05 27.06
CA ASP A 493 5.78 -20.58 28.39
C ASP A 493 6.08 -19.52 29.46
N LYS A 494 5.13 -19.27 30.36
CA LYS A 494 5.29 -18.25 31.41
C LYS A 494 6.31 -18.69 32.45
N ASN A 495 7.27 -17.81 32.70
CA ASN A 495 8.40 -18.01 33.59
C ASN A 495 8.52 -16.84 34.58
N LEU A 496 8.36 -17.12 35.88
CA LEU A 496 8.38 -16.10 36.92
C LEU A 496 9.76 -15.43 37.07
N ALA A 497 10.85 -16.18 36.96
CA ALA A 497 12.20 -15.64 37.07
C ALA A 497 12.48 -14.65 35.93
N GLU A 498 12.14 -15.02 34.70
CA GLU A 498 12.25 -14.13 33.53
C GLU A 498 11.35 -12.90 33.64
N THR A 499 10.13 -13.07 34.16
CA THR A 499 9.20 -11.97 34.46
C THR A 499 9.84 -10.96 35.40
N ILE A 500 10.41 -11.41 36.52
CA ILE A 500 11.07 -10.52 37.51
C ILE A 500 12.29 -9.83 36.87
N ARG A 501 13.15 -10.61 36.19
CA ARG A 501 14.37 -10.10 35.55
C ARG A 501 14.07 -8.98 34.55
N LEU A 502 13.13 -9.22 33.63
CA LEU A 502 12.77 -8.24 32.60
C LEU A 502 11.99 -7.05 33.16
N SER A 503 11.23 -7.24 34.25
CA SER A 503 10.58 -6.12 34.95
C SER A 503 11.62 -5.18 35.57
N ILE A 504 12.70 -5.71 36.15
CA ILE A 504 13.82 -4.90 36.67
C ILE A 504 14.48 -4.13 35.52
N TYR A 505 14.77 -4.78 34.40
CA TYR A 505 15.38 -4.10 33.25
C TYR A 505 14.48 -3.02 32.66
N LEU A 506 13.17 -3.26 32.60
CA LEU A 506 12.20 -2.25 32.20
C LEU A 506 12.23 -1.03 33.14
N LEU A 507 12.27 -1.24 34.47
CA LEU A 507 12.39 -0.15 35.45
C LEU A 507 13.68 0.66 35.25
N LEU A 508 14.81 0.00 34.97
CA LEU A 508 16.07 0.68 34.67
C LEU A 508 15.99 1.50 33.37
N ALA A 509 15.32 0.96 32.35
CA ALA A 509 15.11 1.65 31.09
C ALA A 509 14.22 2.89 31.26
N LEU A 510 13.16 2.80 32.07
CA LEU A 510 12.31 3.93 32.45
C LEU A 510 13.09 5.04 33.18
N ARG A 511 13.98 4.66 34.12
CA ARG A 511 14.88 5.63 34.79
C ARG A 511 15.85 6.30 33.82
N LYS A 512 16.38 5.56 32.84
CA LYS A 512 17.20 6.15 31.77
C LYS A 512 16.39 7.12 30.90
N THR A 513 15.13 6.80 30.60
CA THR A 513 14.24 7.74 29.90
C THR A 513 14.03 9.02 30.69
N ASP A 514 13.83 8.94 32.01
CA ASP A 514 13.68 10.15 32.83
C ASP A 514 14.89 11.09 32.75
N ARG A 515 16.09 10.53 32.53
CA ARG A 515 17.35 11.26 32.44
C ARG A 515 17.67 11.77 31.02
N TYR A 516 17.43 10.96 29.99
CA TYR A 516 17.97 11.22 28.64
C TYR A 516 16.92 11.62 27.60
N PHE A 517 15.62 11.50 27.91
CA PHE A 517 14.55 11.74 26.92
C PHE A 517 14.60 13.13 26.30
N GLU A 518 14.68 14.19 27.10
CA GLU A 518 14.64 15.56 26.55
C GLU A 518 15.81 15.83 25.61
N ARG A 519 17.02 15.40 26.00
CA ARG A 519 18.22 15.49 25.16
C ARG A 519 18.04 14.73 23.84
N ALA A 520 17.55 13.49 23.89
CA ALA A 520 17.35 12.69 22.68
C ALA A 520 16.29 13.31 21.78
N ARG A 521 15.15 13.72 22.35
CA ARG A 521 14.05 14.38 21.63
C ARG A 521 14.50 15.65 20.92
N GLU A 522 15.20 16.53 21.64
CA GLU A 522 15.74 17.75 21.05
C GLU A 522 16.78 17.47 19.96
N SER A 523 17.63 16.45 20.15
CA SER A 523 18.63 16.04 19.16
C SER A 523 17.99 15.64 17.84
N TYR A 524 16.96 14.79 17.86
CA TYR A 524 16.22 14.42 16.64
C TYR A 524 15.56 15.62 16.00
N ARG A 525 14.83 16.42 16.78
CA ARG A 525 14.10 17.59 16.26
C ARG A 525 15.00 18.59 15.55
N LYS A 526 16.20 18.86 16.09
CA LYS A 526 17.11 19.86 15.55
C LYS A 526 17.85 19.36 14.29
N ASN A 527 18.17 18.07 14.22
CA ASN A 527 19.19 17.59 13.28
C ASN A 527 18.68 16.62 12.21
N TRP A 528 17.46 16.09 12.30
CA TRP A 528 16.98 15.05 11.37
C TRP A 528 17.05 15.43 9.89
N LYS A 529 16.96 16.74 9.55
CA LYS A 529 16.98 17.21 8.15
C LYS A 529 18.25 16.86 7.39
N LYS A 530 19.39 16.62 8.04
CA LYS A 530 20.60 16.19 7.34
C LYS A 530 20.51 14.73 6.87
N LEU A 531 19.71 13.91 7.57
CA LEU A 531 19.54 12.48 7.31
C LEU A 531 18.63 12.18 6.10
N ILE A 532 17.98 13.21 5.55
CA ILE A 532 17.09 13.10 4.39
C ILE A 532 17.71 13.74 3.14
N THR A 533 18.98 14.13 3.22
CA THR A 533 19.69 14.72 2.08
C THR A 533 20.20 13.63 1.15
N GLU A 534 20.30 13.95 -0.13
CA GLU A 534 20.92 13.08 -1.11
C GLU A 534 22.39 12.81 -0.76
N GLU A 535 23.13 13.82 -0.26
CA GLU A 535 24.51 13.65 0.19
C GLU A 535 24.63 12.59 1.30
N PHE A 536 23.76 12.65 2.32
CA PHE A 536 23.76 11.64 3.37
C PHE A 536 23.49 10.25 2.80
N TRP A 537 22.47 10.11 1.95
CA TRP A 537 22.09 8.81 1.41
C TRP A 537 23.10 8.24 0.42
N ASN A 538 23.72 9.06 -0.43
CA ASN A 538 24.79 8.62 -1.33
C ASN A 538 25.98 8.06 -0.54
N ASN A 539 26.35 8.73 0.56
CA ASN A 539 27.39 8.22 1.46
C ASN A 539 26.95 6.94 2.20
N TYR A 540 25.72 6.90 2.70
CA TYR A 540 25.20 5.78 3.51
C TYR A 540 24.98 4.49 2.68
N LEU A 541 24.55 4.65 1.43
CA LEU A 541 24.33 3.56 0.46
C LEU A 541 25.60 3.19 -0.32
N GLU A 542 26.70 3.93 -0.12
CA GLU A 542 27.97 3.73 -0.82
C GLU A 542 27.81 3.86 -2.35
N ILE A 543 26.98 4.81 -2.81
CA ILE A 543 26.77 5.09 -4.24
C ILE A 543 28.02 5.78 -4.79
N ASP A 544 28.58 5.25 -5.89
CA ASP A 544 29.74 5.86 -6.54
C ASP A 544 29.34 7.26 -7.04
N LYS A 545 30.18 8.26 -6.79
CA LYS A 545 29.95 9.63 -7.28
C LYS A 545 30.04 9.74 -8.81
N ASN A 546 30.53 8.69 -9.48
CA ASN A 546 30.63 8.61 -10.94
C ASN A 546 29.47 7.81 -11.58
N GLU A 547 28.59 7.18 -10.78
CA GLU A 547 27.28 6.64 -11.20
C GLU A 547 26.18 7.69 -11.11
#